data_AF-A0A2E5U7G9-F1
#
_entry.id   AF-A0A2E5U7G9-F1
#
_cell.length_a   1.000
_cell.length_b   1.000
_cell.length_c   1.000
_cell.angle_alpha   90.00
_cell.angle_beta   90.00
_cell.angle_gamma   90.00
#
_symmetry.space_group_name_H-M   'P 1'
#
loop_
_entity.id
_entity.type
_entity.pdbx_description
1 polymer ?
#
loop_
_entity_poly.entity_id
_entity_poly.type
_entity_poly.pdbx_seq_one_letter_code
_entity_poly.pdbx_strand_id
1 'polypeptide(L)' 'MNILQQFLLIVLWFVSPILADDSDWDADIYNTDKVSFQVQIFIDGFEIPWGMAFLPDQRMLVTDRIGDLWIVVKDGTDK' A
#
# COMPACT_ATOMS: atom_id res chain seq x y z
N MET A 1 -20.58 -37.41 -10.91
CA MET A 1 -20.47 -36.46 -9.78
C MET A 1 -21.81 -36.46 -9.07
N ASN A 2 -21.87 -36.75 -7.77
CA ASN A 2 -23.15 -36.83 -7.04
C ASN A 2 -23.63 -35.43 -6.59
N ILE A 3 -24.92 -35.27 -6.33
CA ILE A 3 -25.53 -33.98 -5.93
C ILE A 3 -24.86 -33.38 -4.68
N LEU A 4 -24.40 -34.22 -3.75
CA LEU A 4 -23.65 -33.81 -2.56
C LEU A 4 -22.33 -33.10 -2.91
N GLN A 5 -21.59 -33.58 -3.91
CA GLN A 5 -20.36 -32.94 -4.40
C GLN A 5 -20.63 -31.57 -5.02
N GLN A 6 -21.76 -31.39 -5.72
CA GLN A 6 -22.12 -30.09 -6.32
C GLN A 6 -22.43 -29.05 -5.23
N PHE A 7 -23.16 -29.42 -4.18
CA PHE A 7 -23.41 -28.53 -3.04
C PHE A 7 -22.11 -28.14 -2.33
N LEU A 8 -21.20 -29.10 -2.12
CA LEU A 8 -19.90 -28.82 -1.52
C LEU A 8 -19.08 -27.81 -2.36
N LEU A 9 -19.07 -27.97 -3.69
CA LEU A 9 -18.35 -27.04 -4.57
C LEU A 9 -18.98 -25.65 -4.61
N ILE A 10 -20.31 -25.54 -4.58
CA ILE A 10 -21.02 -24.25 -4.52
C ILE A 10 -20.70 -23.53 -3.21
N VAL A 11 -20.72 -24.26 -2.09
CA VAL A 11 -20.35 -23.72 -0.77
C VAL A 11 -18.89 -23.25 -0.79
N LEU A 12 -17.97 -24.04 -1.35
CA LEU A 12 -16.55 -23.69 -1.44
C LEU A 12 -16.32 -22.42 -2.28
N TRP A 13 -17.07 -22.27 -3.38
CA TRP A 13 -17.05 -21.05 -4.20
C TRP A 13 -17.60 -19.83 -3.47
N PHE A 14 -18.66 -20.00 -2.68
CA PHE A 14 -19.28 -18.90 -1.93
C PHE A 14 -18.49 -18.48 -0.69
N VAL A 15 -17.74 -19.40 -0.07
CA VAL A 15 -16.92 -19.11 1.13
C VAL A 15 -15.58 -18.47 0.79
N SER A 16 -15.06 -18.69 -0.43
CA SER A 16 -13.80 -18.12 -0.92
C SER A 16 -13.63 -16.61 -0.71
N PRO A 17 -14.59 -15.72 -1.04
CA PRO A 17 -14.41 -14.28 -0.85
C PRO A 17 -14.45 -13.85 0.63
N ILE A 18 -14.99 -14.68 1.53
CA ILE A 18 -15.11 -14.34 2.96
C ILE A 18 -13.80 -14.63 3.72
N LEU A 19 -12.98 -15.56 3.21
CA LEU A 19 -11.66 -15.87 3.76
C LEU A 19 -10.50 -15.10 3.09
N ALA A 20 -10.79 -14.20 2.15
CA ALA A 20 -9.78 -13.32 1.61
C ALA A 20 -9.44 -12.26 2.67
N ASP A 21 -8.28 -12.41 3.30
CA ASP A 21 -7.69 -11.37 4.13
C ASP A 21 -7.18 -10.27 3.18
N ASP A 22 -8.00 -9.24 2.99
CA ASP A 22 -7.67 -8.00 2.28
C ASP A 22 -7.00 -7.02 3.24
N SER A 23 -6.11 -7.53 4.11
CA SER A 23 -5.38 -6.69 5.04
C SER A 23 -4.44 -5.78 4.25
N ASP A 24 -4.76 -4.48 4.26
CA ASP A 24 -3.91 -3.45 3.69
C ASP A 24 -2.52 -3.59 4.33
N TRP A 25 -1.49 -3.65 3.51
CA TRP A 25 -0.13 -3.94 3.96
C TRP A 25 0.40 -2.88 4.92
N ASP A 26 -0.24 -1.71 5.00
CA ASP A 26 0.09 -0.61 5.90
C ASP A 26 -0.87 -0.44 7.10
N ALA A 27 -1.92 -1.26 7.22
CA ALA A 27 -2.91 -1.15 8.28
C ALA A 27 -2.38 -1.54 9.67
N ASP A 28 -1.26 -2.27 9.72
CA ASP A 28 -0.72 -2.82 10.95
C ASP A 28 0.16 -1.85 11.75
N ILE A 29 0.14 -2.04 13.08
CA ILE A 29 1.10 -1.39 13.98
C ILE A 29 2.33 -2.28 14.12
N TYR A 30 3.47 -1.77 13.67
CA TYR A 30 4.76 -2.44 13.79
C TYR A 30 5.44 -2.07 15.10
N ASN A 31 5.81 -3.08 15.89
CA ASN A 31 6.53 -2.91 17.14
C ASN A 31 8.01 -3.21 16.92
N THR A 32 8.88 -2.28 17.32
CA THR A 32 10.33 -2.48 17.41
C THR A 32 10.77 -2.36 18.85
N ASP A 33 12.03 -2.71 19.15
CA ASP A 33 12.59 -2.58 20.50
C ASP A 33 12.50 -1.16 21.08
N LYS A 34 12.42 -0.13 20.21
CA LYS A 34 12.46 1.28 20.63
C LYS A 34 11.13 2.01 20.46
N VAL A 35 10.35 1.66 19.44
CA VAL A 35 9.14 2.41 19.06
C VAL A 35 8.15 1.54 18.33
N SER A 36 6.87 1.86 18.51
CA SER A 36 5.78 1.35 17.70
C SER A 36 5.39 2.39 16.66
N PHE A 37 5.21 1.98 15.40
CA PHE A 37 4.84 2.88 14.32
C PHE A 37 3.82 2.24 13.38
N GLN A 38 3.03 3.07 12.72
CA GLN A 38 2.13 2.69 11.64
C GLN A 38 2.68 3.28 10.34
N VAL A 39 2.61 2.51 9.26
CA VAL A 39 2.95 3.01 7.92
C VAL A 39 1.70 3.62 7.31
N GLN A 40 1.84 4.74 6.61
CA GLN A 40 0.75 5.36 5.87
C GLN A 40 1.30 5.89 4.55
N ILE A 41 0.53 5.75 3.48
CA ILE A 41 0.84 6.37 2.20
C ILE A 41 0.81 7.89 2.36
N PHE A 42 1.94 8.54 2.07
CA PHE A 42 2.04 9.99 2.07
C PHE A 42 1.68 10.59 0.70
N ILE A 43 2.13 9.97 -0.39
CA ILE A 43 1.79 10.31 -1.78
C ILE A 43 2.10 9.11 -2.70
N ASP A 44 1.42 9.00 -3.84
CA ASP A 44 1.53 7.87 -4.77
C ASP A 44 1.69 8.28 -6.26
N GLY A 45 1.50 7.30 -7.14
CA GLY A 45 1.44 7.50 -8.60
C GLY A 45 2.79 7.71 -9.29
N PHE A 46 3.92 7.46 -8.62
CA PHE A 46 5.25 7.47 -9.25
C PHE A 46 5.43 6.18 -10.05
N GLU A 47 6.31 6.18 -11.05
CA GLU A 47 6.58 4.96 -11.81
C GLU A 47 7.58 4.09 -11.04
N ILE A 48 8.77 4.60 -10.74
CA ILE A 48 9.81 3.92 -9.97
C ILE A 48 10.59 4.93 -9.11
N PRO A 49 10.00 5.43 -8.00
CA PRO A 49 10.68 6.41 -7.16
C PRO A 49 11.98 5.81 -6.60
N TRP A 50 13.10 6.52 -6.78
CA TRP A 50 14.44 6.05 -6.45
C TRP A 50 15.02 6.71 -5.18
N GLY A 51 14.72 7.99 -4.97
CA GLY A 51 15.18 8.73 -3.81
C GLY A 51 14.31 9.94 -3.51
N MET A 52 14.41 10.45 -2.28
CA MET A 52 13.69 11.64 -1.84
C MET A 52 14.51 12.49 -0.87
N ALA A 53 14.21 13.78 -0.81
CA ALA A 53 14.76 14.71 0.17
C ALA A 53 13.76 15.81 0.53
N PHE A 54 13.70 16.20 1.80
CA PHE A 54 12.97 17.38 2.23
C PHE A 54 13.75 18.65 1.88
N LEU A 55 13.05 19.63 1.32
CA LEU A 55 13.57 20.96 1.03
C LEU A 55 13.39 21.88 2.25
N PRO A 56 14.18 22.97 2.37
CA PRO A 56 14.07 23.91 3.50
C PRO A 56 12.70 24.58 3.63
N ASP A 57 11.93 24.64 2.54
CA ASP A 57 10.56 25.18 2.50
C ASP A 57 9.49 24.12 2.79
N GLN A 58 9.89 22.93 3.25
CA GLN A 58 9.03 21.81 3.64
C GLN A 58 8.35 21.07 2.49
N ARG A 59 8.68 21.40 1.24
CA ARG A 59 8.36 20.53 0.09
C ARG A 59 9.30 19.33 0.06
N MET A 60 8.99 18.35 -0.77
CA MET A 60 9.83 17.17 -0.95
C MET A 60 10.22 17.00 -2.41
N LEU A 61 11.51 16.82 -2.65
CA LEU A 61 12.06 16.44 -3.96
C LEU A 61 12.03 14.92 -4.07
N VAL A 62 11.51 14.38 -5.18
CA VAL A 62 11.53 12.93 -5.47
C VAL A 62 12.17 12.69 -6.83
N THR A 63 13.18 11.82 -6.89
CA THR A 63 13.76 11.34 -8.15
C THR A 63 13.10 10.03 -8.57
N ASP A 64 12.73 9.91 -9.83
CA ASP A 64 12.27 8.65 -10.44
C ASP A 64 13.43 8.01 -11.23
N ARG A 65 13.52 6.68 -11.21
CA ARG A 65 14.53 5.93 -11.97
C ARG A 65 14.43 6.20 -13.48
N ILE A 66 13.24 6.50 -14.00
CA ILE A 66 13.04 6.78 -15.42
C ILE A 66 13.63 8.13 -15.87
N GLY A 67 14.02 9.00 -14.93
CA GLY A 67 14.65 10.29 -15.20
C GLY A 67 13.83 11.52 -14.78
N ASP A 68 12.63 11.32 -14.24
CA ASP A 68 11.78 12.41 -13.76
C ASP A 68 12.21 12.94 -12.38
N LEU A 69 11.89 14.21 -12.15
CA LEU A 69 12.13 14.91 -10.90
C LEU A 69 10.86 15.64 -10.48
N TRP A 70 10.32 15.27 -9.32
CA TRP A 70 9.03 15.76 -8.82
C TRP A 70 9.20 16.66 -7.60
N ILE A 71 8.28 17.61 -7.42
CA ILE A 71 8.22 18.48 -6.25
C ILE A 71 6.87 18.25 -5.57
N VAL A 72 6.92 17.44 -4.52
CA VAL A 72 5.76 17.15 -3.70
C VAL A 72 5.48 18.30 -2.74
N VAL A 73 4.23 18.75 -2.70
CA VAL A 73 3.78 19.77 -1.74
C VAL A 73 3.84 19.23 -0.32
N LYS A 74 3.94 20.15 0.66
CA LYS A 74 4.21 19.82 2.06
C LYS A 74 3.26 18.77 2.67
N ASP A 75 2.01 18.75 2.24
CA ASP A 75 0.97 17.85 2.78
C ASP A 75 0.76 16.58 1.95
N GLY A 76 1.57 16.35 0.91
CA GLY A 76 1.47 15.14 0.08
C GLY A 76 0.26 15.09 -0.84
N THR A 77 -0.46 16.21 -1.01
CA THR A 77 -1.68 16.24 -1.85
C THR A 77 -1.40 16.32 -3.35
N ASP A 78 -0.18 16.69 -3.76
CA ASP A 78 0.22 16.89 -5.17
C ASP A 78 1.75 16.78 -5.39
N LYS A 79 2.20 16.57 -6.64
CA LYS A 79 3.62 16.37 -7.01
C LYS A 79 4.10 17.02 -8.30
#